data_AF-A0A1V2QZZ5-F1
#
_entry.id   AF-A0A1V2QZZ5-F1
#
_cell.length_a   1.000
_cell.length_b   1.000
_cell.length_c   1.000
_cell.angle_alpha   90.00
_cell.angle_beta   90.00
_cell.angle_gamma   90.00
#
_symmetry.space_group_name_H-M   'P 1'
#
loop_
_entity.id
_entity.type
_entity.pdbx_description
1 polymer ?
#
loop_
_entity_poly.entity_id
_entity_poly.type
_entity_poly.pdbx_seq_one_letter_code
_entity_poly.pdbx_strand_id
1 'polypeptide(L)' 'MKLGKLTAFYDDNGISIDGHVEGWFTDDTAARFEAYGWHVVRGVDGHDADAIKRAIGEAQLVTDKPSLLMCK' A
#
# COMPACT_ATOMS: atom_id res chain seq x y z
N MET A 1 -2.11 -15.72 -9.74
CA MET A 1 -1.62 -16.52 -8.57
C MET A 1 -2.15 -15.86 -7.30
N LYS A 2 -2.60 -16.63 -6.30
CA LYS A 2 -3.18 -16.10 -5.04
C LYS A 2 -2.12 -16.06 -3.94
N LEU A 3 -1.31 -15.00 -3.92
CA LEU A 3 -0.21 -14.82 -2.96
C LEU A 3 -0.71 -14.22 -1.63
N GLY A 4 -1.63 -14.89 -0.94
CA GLY A 4 -2.23 -14.42 0.32
C GLY A 4 -1.29 -14.24 1.53
N LYS A 5 0.00 -14.53 1.34
CA LYS A 5 1.04 -14.30 2.35
C LYS A 5 1.99 -13.16 1.96
N LEU A 6 1.80 -12.57 0.77
CA LEU A 6 2.57 -11.42 0.32
C LEU A 6 1.92 -10.16 0.86
N THR A 7 2.69 -9.38 1.62
CA THR A 7 2.31 -8.03 2.05
C THR A 7 3.42 -7.08 1.63
N ALA A 8 3.08 -6.04 0.88
CA ALA A 8 3.98 -4.98 0.47
C ALA A 8 3.63 -3.68 1.17
N PHE A 9 4.64 -2.91 1.56
CA PHE A 9 4.49 -1.56 2.10
C PHE A 9 4.87 -0.58 1.01
N TYR A 10 4.01 0.42 0.79
CA TYR A 10 4.26 1.50 -0.16
C TYR A 10 4.45 2.78 0.63
N ASP A 11 5.65 3.35 0.56
CA ASP A 11 6.00 4.63 1.16
C ASP A 11 5.54 5.77 0.24
N ASP A 12 4.33 6.28 0.50
CA ASP A 12 3.67 7.37 -0.21
C ASP A 12 4.09 8.74 0.33
N ASN A 13 5.40 9.00 0.31
CA ASN A 13 5.97 10.26 0.81
C ASN A 13 5.97 11.40 -0.23
N GLY A 14 5.54 11.12 -1.47
CA GLY A 14 5.42 12.12 -2.54
C GLY A 14 6.75 12.61 -3.13
N ILE A 15 7.89 11.99 -2.79
CA ILE A 15 9.24 12.38 -3.22
C ILE A 15 9.91 11.25 -3.98
N SER A 16 10.61 11.60 -5.06
CA SER A 16 11.58 10.75 -5.72
C SER A 16 12.91 11.50 -5.94
N ILE A 17 13.86 10.90 -6.67
CA ILE A 17 15.17 11.52 -6.93
C ILE A 17 15.02 12.88 -7.63
N ASP A 18 14.05 13.01 -8.54
CA ASP A 18 13.82 14.26 -9.29
C ASP A 18 12.88 15.25 -8.57
N GLY A 19 12.56 14.99 -7.29
CA GLY A 19 11.76 15.86 -6.45
C GLY A 19 10.32 15.39 -6.28
N HIS A 20 9.37 16.33 -6.18
CA HIS A 20 7.95 16.00 -5.97
C HIS A 20 7.38 15.25 -7.18
N VAL A 21 6.63 14.19 -6.89
CA VAL A 21 6.12 13.28 -7.92
C VAL A 21 4.88 13.82 -8.66
N GLU A 22 4.19 14.82 -8.11
CA GLU A 22 2.92 15.37 -8.65
C GLU A 22 2.99 15.80 -10.12
N GLY A 23 4.17 16.22 -10.62
CA GLY A 23 4.35 16.70 -11.99
C GLY A 23 4.45 15.62 -13.07
N TRP A 24 4.66 14.36 -12.70
CA TRP A 24 5.01 13.29 -13.65
C TRP A 24 4.60 11.88 -13.23
N PHE A 25 4.12 11.70 -12.00
CA PHE A 25 3.49 10.48 -11.51
C PHE A 25 2.14 10.82 -10.87
N THR A 26 1.10 10.83 -11.72
CA THR A 26 -0.29 11.11 -11.32
C THR A 26 -1.13 9.83 -11.22
N ASP A 27 -0.48 8.68 -11.08
CA ASP A 27 -1.14 7.37 -11.07
C ASP A 27 -1.83 7.14 -9.71
N ASP A 28 -3.09 6.70 -9.73
CA ASP A 28 -3.72 6.15 -8.53
C ASP A 28 -3.18 4.74 -8.30
N THR A 29 -2.04 4.68 -7.62
CA THR A 29 -1.34 3.41 -7.32
C THR A 29 -2.28 2.43 -6.63
N ALA A 30 -3.15 2.90 -5.73
CA ALA A 30 -4.07 2.03 -5.02
C ALA A 30 -5.15 1.46 -5.96
N ALA A 31 -5.75 2.28 -6.83
CA ALA A 31 -6.72 1.79 -7.82
C ALA A 31 -6.09 0.81 -8.82
N ARG A 32 -4.83 1.05 -9.22
CA ARG A 32 -4.08 0.14 -10.09
C ARG A 32 -3.90 -1.23 -9.46
N PHE A 33 -3.55 -1.29 -8.18
CA PHE A 33 -3.38 -2.56 -7.46
C PHE A 33 -4.72 -3.25 -7.14
N GLU A 34 -5.76 -2.49 -6.82
CA GLU A 34 -7.13 -3.01 -6.71
C GLU A 34 -7.57 -3.70 -8.02
N ALA A 35 -7.26 -3.10 -9.19
CA ALA A 35 -7.53 -3.69 -10.50
C ALA A 35 -6.72 -4.98 -10.78
N TYR A 36 -5.53 -5.13 -10.18
CA TYR A 36 -4.77 -6.37 -10.20
C TYR A 36 -5.34 -7.45 -9.25
N GLY A 37 -6.40 -7.14 -8.51
CA GLY A 37 -7.02 -8.02 -7.53
C GLY A 37 -6.26 -8.09 -6.21
N TRP A 38 -5.43 -7.09 -5.91
CA TRP A 38 -4.80 -6.96 -4.60
C TRP A 38 -5.80 -6.44 -3.58
N HIS A 39 -5.58 -6.81 -2.33
CA HIS A 39 -6.16 -6.11 -1.19
C HIS A 39 -5.32 -4.85 -0.92
N VAL A 40 -5.96 -3.70 -0.75
CA VAL A 40 -5.25 -2.42 -0.55
C VAL A 40 -5.78 -1.75 0.72
N VAL A 41 -4.88 -1.48 1.66
CA VAL A 41 -5.16 -0.69 2.86
C VAL A 41 -4.64 0.72 2.60
N ARG A 42 -5.55 1.70 2.49
CA ARG A 42 -5.23 3.09 2.18
C ARG A 42 -5.06 3.91 3.47
N GLY A 43 -4.19 4.93 3.43
CA GLY A 43 -4.10 5.94 4.50
C GLY A 43 -3.51 5.43 5.82
N VAL A 44 -2.56 4.50 5.76
CA VAL A 44 -1.80 4.09 6.94
C VAL A 44 -0.84 5.22 7.29
N ASP A 45 -0.89 5.73 8.51
CA ASP A 45 0.14 6.66 8.99
C ASP A 45 1.45 5.88 9.17
N GLY A 46 2.44 6.15 8.32
CA GLY A 46 3.73 5.48 8.31
C GLY A 46 4.62 5.83 9.52
N HIS A 47 4.24 6.84 10.29
CA HIS A 47 4.93 7.27 11.50
C HIS A 47 4.26 6.76 12.79
N ASP A 48 3.05 6.18 12.70
CA ASP A 48 2.34 5.55 13.82
C ASP A 48 2.49 4.01 13.80
N ALA A 49 3.26 3.50 14.76
CA ALA A 49 3.48 2.05 14.92
C ALA A 49 2.18 1.27 15.15
N ASP A 50 1.19 1.85 15.84
CA ASP A 50 -0.10 1.21 16.06
C ASP A 50 -0.95 1.21 14.78
N ALA A 51 -0.88 2.26 13.95
CA ALA A 51 -1.51 2.26 12.63
C ALA A 51 -0.94 1.17 11.72
N ILE A 52 0.39 1.06 11.65
CA ILE A 52 1.07 0.01 10.90
C ILE A 52 0.65 -1.38 11.41
N LYS A 53 0.62 -1.58 12.74
CA LYS A 53 0.24 -2.86 13.34
C LYS A 53 -1.21 -3.25 13.01
N ARG A 54 -2.14 -2.30 13.03
CA ARG A 54 -3.54 -2.53 12.61
C ARG A 54 -3.61 -2.95 11.13
N ALA A 55 -2.91 -2.24 10.26
CA ALA A 55 -2.88 -2.50 8.82
C ALA A 55 -2.29 -3.88 8.49
N ILE A 56 -1.21 -4.28 9.19
CA ILE A 56 -0.65 -5.64 9.08
C ILE A 56 -1.66 -6.69 9.52
N GLY A 57 -2.36 -6.46 10.64
CA GLY A 57 -3.39 -7.37 11.13
C GLY A 57 -4.52 -7.57 10.12
N GLU A 58 -4.97 -6.49 9.48
CA GLU A 58 -5.97 -6.54 8.40
C GLU A 58 -5.48 -7.35 7.19
N ALA A 59 -4.25 -7.08 6.71
CA ALA A 59 -3.66 -7.81 5.60
C ALA A 59 -3.51 -9.31 5.87
N GLN A 60 -3.20 -9.71 7.11
CA GLN A 60 -3.05 -11.12 7.48
C GLN A 60 -4.38 -11.89 7.47
N LEU A 61 -5.52 -11.21 7.60
CA LEU A 61 -6.85 -11.84 7.47
C LEU A 61 -7.18 -12.15 6.00
N VAL A 62 -6.49 -11.52 5.05
CA VAL A 62 -6.70 -11.71 3.61
C VAL A 62 -5.77 -12.80 3.09
N THR A 63 -6.30 -14.00 2.96
CA THR A 63 -5.52 -15.21 2.64
C THR A 63 -5.57 -15.63 1.16
N ASP A 64 -6.40 -14.96 0.35
CA ASP A 64 -6.63 -15.30 -1.05
C ASP A 64 -6.04 -14.28 -2.04
N LYS A 65 -5.48 -13.17 -1.54
CA LYS A 65 -4.93 -12.06 -2.34
C LYS A 65 -3.66 -11.50 -1.68
N PRO A 66 -2.67 -11.05 -2.47
CA PRO A 66 -1.60 -10.22 -1.93
C PRO A 66 -2.17 -8.89 -1.40
N SER A 67 -1.48 -8.30 -0.42
CA SER A 67 -1.87 -7.04 0.22
C SER A 67 -0.86 -5.93 -0.03
N LEU A 68 -1.36 -4.71 -0.29
CA LEU A 68 -0.58 -3.47 -0.36
C LEU A 68 -1.02 -2.53 0.77
N LEU A 69 -0.08 -2.12 1.61
CA LEU A 69 -0.31 -1.15 2.68
C LEU A 69 0.27 0.20 2.22
N MET A 70 -0.60 1.18 1.98
CA MET A 70 -0.22 2.53 1.56
C MET A 70 0.09 3.37 2.80
N CYS A 71 1.38 3.53 3.10
CA CYS A 71 1.90 4.29 4.22
C CYS A 71 2.20 5.73 3.81
N LYS A 72 1.68 6.71 4.54
CA LYS A 72 1.88 8.15 4.29
C LYS A 72 2.60 8.82 5.46
#